data_AF-A0A942I0S2-F1
#
_entry.id   AF-A0A942I0S2-F1
#
_cell.length_a   1.000
_cell.length_b   1.000
_cell.length_c   1.000
_cell.angle_alpha   90.00
_cell.angle_beta   90.00
_cell.angle_gamma   90.00
#
_symmetry.space_group_name_H-M   'P 1'
#
loop_
_entity.id
_entity.type
_entity.pdbx_description
1 polymer ?
#
loop_
_entity_poly.entity_id
_entity_poly.type
_entity_poly.pdbx_seq_one_letter_code
_entity_poly.pdbx_strand_id
1 'polypeptide(L)'
;MKNLFLFILTGLLWTSVSSAGLLFTYSQLTLKDLDQMNDLAKKKVKEFKKDGSVEILKEAVQAVYSRPNDDGMVEKVITPLRNELDENDQWETTMDALVQEAIGALKNPKAFKPVVQNTYAIFLENVVADFKPFAEKEGHERRVIKTIADAKIEMSKEAINERKLRTMSVHKSPSELASRVLSDVAKAEAEAKKAEEDAKKKK
;
A
#
# COMPACT_ATOMS: atom_id res chain seq x y z
N MET A 1 51.68 22.00 36.41
CA MET A 1 50.55 22.80 35.90
C MET A 1 49.97 22.03 34.71
N LYS A 2 49.05 21.08 34.94
CA LYS A 2 47.59 21.24 35.09
C LYS A 2 46.92 21.80 33.82
N ASN A 3 46.22 20.89 33.13
CA ASN A 3 44.98 21.07 32.37
C ASN A 3 45.07 21.58 30.92
N LEU A 4 44.89 20.65 29.99
CA LEU A 4 44.32 20.89 28.66
C LEU A 4 43.68 19.56 28.16
N PHE A 5 42.73 18.97 28.89
CA PHE A 5 41.28 19.13 28.65
C PHE A 5 40.95 19.26 27.14
N LEU A 6 40.74 18.13 26.46
CA LEU A 6 39.42 17.51 26.27
C LEU A 6 38.45 18.43 25.50
N PHE A 7 38.63 18.54 24.18
CA PHE A 7 37.58 18.88 23.21
C PHE A 7 37.06 17.52 22.66
N ILE A 8 36.07 16.87 23.27
CA ILE A 8 34.63 17.02 22.95
C ILE A 8 34.48 17.05 21.42
N LEU A 9 34.42 15.92 20.70
CA LEU A 9 33.42 14.84 20.77
C LEU A 9 31.96 15.34 20.81
N THR A 10 31.62 16.29 19.96
CA THR A 10 30.22 16.62 19.61
C THR A 10 30.11 16.93 18.12
N GLY A 11 30.53 15.97 17.29
CA GLY A 11 30.00 15.86 15.93
C GLY A 11 28.61 15.25 16.03
N LEU A 12 27.61 16.10 16.32
CA LEU A 12 26.19 15.78 16.21
C LEU A 12 25.96 15.16 14.82
N LEU A 13 25.88 13.82 14.77
CA LEU A 13 25.19 13.13 13.71
C LEU A 13 23.72 13.54 13.86
N TRP A 14 23.33 14.59 13.14
CA TRP A 14 21.94 14.84 12.81
C TRP A 14 21.46 13.63 12.00
N THR A 15 21.01 12.60 12.70
CA THR A 15 20.15 11.59 12.10
C THR A 15 18.86 12.31 11.78
N SER A 16 18.76 12.82 10.55
CA SER A 16 17.51 13.23 9.94
C SER A 16 16.55 12.06 10.10
N VAL A 17 15.64 12.18 11.07
CA VAL A 17 14.49 11.29 11.15
C VAL A 17 13.64 11.68 9.95
N SER A 18 13.90 11.04 8.80
CA SER A 18 13.00 11.11 7.66
C SER A 18 11.66 10.59 8.16
N SER A 19 10.76 11.51 8.46
CA SER A 19 9.36 11.20 8.74
C SER A 19 8.81 10.59 7.46
N ALA A 20 8.68 9.27 7.42
CA ALA A 20 8.09 8.60 6.27
C ALA A 20 6.65 9.08 6.09
N GLY A 21 6.47 9.90 5.06
CA GLY A 21 5.43 9.91 4.02
C GLY A 21 3.94 9.78 4.33
N LEU A 22 3.51 9.30 5.49
CA LEU A 22 2.10 9.05 5.78
C LEU A 22 1.41 10.29 6.33
N LEU A 23 0.47 10.82 5.55
CA LEU A 23 -0.39 11.93 5.97
C LEU A 23 -1.35 11.51 7.10
N PHE A 24 -1.83 10.27 7.04
CA PHE A 24 -2.78 9.70 8.01
C PHE A 24 -2.43 8.26 8.36
N THR A 25 -2.70 7.90 9.61
CA THR A 25 -2.64 6.51 10.07
C THR A 25 -3.98 5.81 9.87
N TYR A 26 -3.98 4.47 9.74
CA TYR A 26 -5.21 3.71 9.56
C TYR A 26 -6.24 3.96 10.68
N SER A 27 -5.79 4.20 11.92
CA SER A 27 -6.66 4.45 13.07
C SER A 27 -7.44 5.77 12.94
N GLN A 28 -6.84 6.79 12.32
CA GLN A 28 -7.52 8.05 12.02
C GLN A 28 -8.50 7.88 10.84
N LEU A 29 -8.11 7.08 9.84
CA LEU A 29 -8.92 6.84 8.64
C LEU A 29 -10.14 5.94 8.91
N THR A 30 -10.03 5.03 9.87
CA THR A 30 -11.12 4.11 10.27
C THR A 30 -12.34 4.88 10.82
N LEU A 31 -12.11 6.04 11.41
CA LEU A 31 -13.18 6.89 11.97
C LEU A 31 -13.88 7.76 10.92
N LYS A 32 -13.36 7.79 9.68
CA LYS A 32 -13.94 8.57 8.59
C LYS A 32 -15.02 7.78 7.88
N ASP A 33 -16.18 8.40 7.75
CA ASP A 33 -17.29 7.92 6.93
C ASP A 33 -17.06 8.20 5.44
N LEU A 34 -18.01 7.76 4.61
CA LEU A 34 -17.96 7.90 3.16
C LEU A 34 -17.90 9.37 2.72
N ASP A 35 -18.66 10.26 3.36
CA ASP A 35 -18.73 11.66 3.00
C ASP A 35 -17.41 12.36 3.32
N GLN A 36 -16.84 12.10 4.50
CA GLN A 36 -15.55 12.62 4.90
C GLN A 36 -14.40 12.13 4.02
N MET A 37 -14.44 10.87 3.58
CA MET A 37 -13.43 10.32 2.66
C MET A 37 -13.58 10.90 1.25
N ASN A 38 -14.81 11.07 0.76
CA ASN A 38 -15.10 11.74 -0.51
C ASN A 38 -14.65 13.21 -0.49
N ASP A 39 -14.92 13.92 0.59
CA ASP A 39 -14.51 15.32 0.75
C ASP A 39 -12.99 15.44 0.80
N LEU A 40 -12.30 14.50 1.46
CA LEU A 40 -10.85 14.42 1.46
C LEU A 40 -10.30 14.26 0.03
N ALA A 41 -10.83 13.30 -0.74
CA ALA A 41 -10.40 13.06 -2.11
C ALA A 41 -10.67 14.28 -3.00
N LYS A 42 -11.90 14.84 -2.98
CA LYS A 42 -12.28 16.03 -3.74
C LYS A 42 -11.44 17.26 -3.39
N LYS A 43 -11.15 17.46 -2.10
CA LYS A 43 -10.28 18.55 -1.63
C LYS A 43 -8.88 18.42 -2.21
N LYS A 44 -8.30 17.22 -2.19
CA LYS A 44 -6.98 16.95 -2.75
C LYS A 44 -6.92 17.12 -4.27
N VAL A 45 -7.95 16.68 -5.00
CA VAL A 45 -8.10 16.99 -6.44
C VAL A 45 -8.14 18.51 -6.68
N LYS A 46 -8.89 19.25 -5.87
CA LYS A 46 -8.96 20.72 -5.98
C LYS A 46 -7.62 21.39 -5.68
N GLU A 47 -6.85 20.87 -4.73
CA GLU A 47 -5.49 21.35 -4.43
C GLU A 47 -4.54 21.04 -5.59
N PHE A 48 -4.59 19.83 -6.14
CA PHE A 48 -3.83 19.45 -7.33
C PHE A 48 -4.14 20.37 -8.52
N LYS A 49 -5.41 20.66 -8.81
CA LYS A 49 -5.78 21.58 -9.91
C LYS A 49 -5.27 23.01 -9.75
N LYS A 50 -4.88 23.41 -8.54
CA LYS A 50 -4.31 24.73 -8.27
C LYS A 50 -2.79 24.74 -8.37
N ASP A 51 -2.14 23.71 -7.84
CA ASP A 51 -0.69 23.64 -7.69
C ASP A 51 0.01 22.85 -8.81
N GLY A 52 -0.70 21.92 -9.44
CA GLY A 52 -0.18 20.98 -10.44
C GLY A 52 0.71 19.87 -9.87
N SER A 53 0.87 19.80 -8.54
CA SER A 53 1.77 18.84 -7.89
C SER A 53 1.13 17.46 -7.73
N VAL A 54 1.68 16.47 -8.44
CA VAL A 54 1.25 15.05 -8.40
C VAL A 54 1.32 14.47 -6.98
N GLU A 55 2.19 15.01 -6.13
CA GLU A 55 2.37 14.51 -4.77
C GLU A 55 1.13 14.68 -3.90
N ILE A 56 0.31 15.69 -4.19
CA ILE A 56 -0.98 15.91 -3.55
C ILE A 56 -1.93 14.73 -3.84
N LEU A 57 -1.96 14.25 -5.09
CA LEU A 57 -2.76 13.10 -5.47
C LEU A 57 -2.19 11.81 -4.89
N LYS A 58 -0.86 11.65 -4.91
CA LYS A 58 -0.17 10.51 -4.30
C LYS A 58 -0.52 10.37 -2.81
N GLU A 59 -0.47 11.46 -2.04
CA GLU A 59 -0.89 11.48 -0.64
C GLU A 59 -2.35 11.05 -0.45
N ALA A 60 -3.23 11.52 -1.33
CA ALA A 60 -4.66 11.20 -1.27
C ALA A 60 -4.91 9.72 -1.57
N VAL A 61 -4.25 9.17 -2.59
CA VAL A 61 -4.31 7.74 -2.93
C VAL A 61 -3.80 6.91 -1.76
N GLN A 62 -2.65 7.27 -1.20
CA GLN A 62 -2.10 6.59 -0.02
C GLN A 62 -3.10 6.60 1.14
N ALA A 63 -3.74 7.73 1.41
CA ALA A 63 -4.73 7.85 2.48
C ALA A 63 -5.98 6.99 2.22
N VAL A 64 -6.49 6.95 0.98
CA VAL A 64 -7.67 6.14 0.63
C VAL A 64 -7.36 4.65 0.80
N TYR A 65 -6.26 4.16 0.22
CA TYR A 65 -5.89 2.74 0.33
C TYR A 65 -5.41 2.35 1.74
N SER A 66 -5.00 3.28 2.59
CA SER A 66 -4.59 2.97 3.98
C SER A 66 -5.75 2.76 4.96
N ARG A 67 -6.99 3.00 4.54
CA ARG A 67 -8.20 2.77 5.36
C ARG A 67 -8.61 1.29 5.28
N PRO A 68 -8.95 0.60 6.39
CA PRO A 68 -9.60 -0.71 6.29
C PRO A 68 -10.81 -0.70 5.35
N ASN A 69 -10.90 -1.67 4.44
CA ASN A 69 -11.87 -1.67 3.33
C ASN A 69 -12.95 -2.76 3.47
N ASP A 70 -13.37 -3.09 4.70
CA ASP A 70 -14.41 -4.12 4.93
C ASP A 70 -15.80 -3.69 4.37
N ASP A 71 -15.98 -2.40 4.10
CA ASP A 71 -17.21 -1.77 3.62
C ASP A 71 -17.17 -1.33 2.13
N GLY A 72 -16.11 -1.71 1.38
CA GLY A 72 -15.93 -1.33 -0.02
C GLY A 72 -15.85 0.19 -0.23
N MET A 73 -15.20 0.89 0.70
CA MET A 73 -14.99 2.35 0.66
C MET A 73 -14.01 2.76 -0.45
N VAL A 74 -12.94 1.99 -0.65
CA VAL A 74 -11.90 2.30 -1.62
C VAL A 74 -12.50 2.44 -3.02
N GLU A 75 -13.31 1.47 -3.46
CA GLU A 75 -13.96 1.47 -4.78
C GLU A 75 -14.85 2.70 -5.00
N LYS A 76 -15.45 3.24 -3.93
CA LYS A 76 -16.37 4.39 -4.00
C LYS A 76 -15.65 5.73 -4.06
N VAL A 77 -14.48 5.82 -3.44
CA VAL A 77 -13.76 7.09 -3.23
C VAL A 77 -12.59 7.27 -4.20
N ILE A 78 -12.01 6.20 -4.74
CA ILE A 78 -10.77 6.28 -5.52
C ILE A 78 -10.96 6.89 -6.92
N THR A 79 -12.13 6.75 -7.53
CA THR A 79 -12.38 7.12 -8.93
C THR A 79 -11.96 8.54 -9.31
N PRO A 80 -12.28 9.60 -8.54
CA PRO A 80 -11.83 10.95 -8.88
C PRO A 80 -10.31 11.12 -8.85
N LEU A 81 -9.62 10.42 -7.94
CA LEU A 81 -8.15 10.48 -7.85
C LEU A 81 -7.50 9.72 -9.00
N ARG A 82 -8.05 8.54 -9.33
CA ARG A 82 -7.58 7.73 -10.45
C ARG A 82 -7.72 8.47 -11.77
N ASN A 83 -8.88 9.07 -12.04
CA ASN A 83 -9.10 9.82 -13.27
C ASN A 83 -8.08 10.95 -13.46
N GLU A 84 -7.80 11.74 -12.41
CA GLU A 84 -6.85 12.84 -12.50
C GLU A 84 -5.41 12.33 -12.69
N LEU A 85 -5.05 11.20 -12.08
CA LEU A 85 -3.73 10.59 -12.28
C LEU A 85 -3.60 9.95 -13.67
N ASP A 86 -4.64 9.29 -14.17
CA ASP A 86 -4.69 8.69 -15.50
C ASP A 86 -4.62 9.77 -16.59
N GLU A 87 -5.32 10.90 -16.42
CA GLU A 87 -5.27 12.05 -17.35
C GLU A 87 -3.86 12.67 -17.46
N ASN A 88 -3.00 12.44 -16.47
CA ASN A 88 -1.61 12.92 -16.45
C ASN A 88 -0.58 11.80 -16.67
N ASP A 89 -1.02 10.59 -17.04
CA ASP A 89 -0.18 9.39 -17.19
C ASP A 89 0.68 9.06 -15.95
N GLN A 90 0.18 9.43 -14.75
CA GLN A 90 0.89 9.28 -13.47
C GLN A 90 0.38 8.12 -12.62
N TRP A 91 -0.73 7.47 -12.98
CA TRP A 91 -1.35 6.43 -12.15
C TRP A 91 -0.41 5.27 -11.84
N GLU A 92 0.10 4.59 -12.88
CA GLU A 92 1.00 3.45 -12.73
C GLU A 92 2.26 3.83 -11.93
N THR A 93 2.89 4.95 -12.28
CA THR A 93 4.09 5.46 -11.60
C THR A 93 3.84 5.75 -10.13
N THR A 94 2.67 6.34 -9.81
CA THR A 94 2.27 6.66 -8.43
C THR A 94 2.04 5.39 -7.63
N MET A 95 1.35 4.40 -8.20
CA MET A 95 1.11 3.11 -7.55
C MET A 95 2.41 2.35 -7.30
N ASP A 96 3.31 2.28 -8.28
CA ASP A 96 4.63 1.67 -8.12
C ASP A 96 5.43 2.36 -7.01
N ALA A 97 5.46 3.69 -7.01
CA ALA A 97 6.17 4.46 -5.98
C ALA A 97 5.61 4.21 -4.57
N LEU A 98 4.29 4.20 -4.41
CA LEU A 98 3.63 3.95 -3.12
C LEU A 98 3.82 2.50 -2.64
N VAL A 99 3.77 1.53 -3.55
CA VAL A 99 4.01 0.12 -3.23
C VAL A 99 5.46 -0.10 -2.81
N GLN A 100 6.43 0.49 -3.51
CA GLN A 100 7.84 0.41 -3.13
C GLN A 100 8.11 1.10 -1.78
N GLU A 101 7.49 2.26 -1.53
CA GLU A 101 7.57 2.94 -0.25
C GLU A 101 7.04 2.06 0.90
N ALA A 102 5.86 1.47 0.72
CA ALA A 102 5.25 0.59 1.72
C ALA A 102 6.09 -0.67 1.97
N ILE A 103 6.61 -1.30 0.90
CA ILE A 103 7.52 -2.46 1.02
C ILE A 103 8.80 -2.06 1.77
N GLY A 104 9.41 -0.92 1.41
CA GLY A 104 10.62 -0.41 2.05
C GLY A 104 10.42 -0.12 3.55
N ALA A 105 9.25 0.41 3.90
CA ALA A 105 8.88 0.65 5.28
C ALA A 105 8.71 -0.65 6.07
N LEU A 106 8.02 -1.63 5.49
CA LEU A 106 7.72 -2.91 6.15
C LEU A 106 8.94 -3.84 6.26
N LYS A 107 9.90 -3.76 5.32
CA LYS A 107 11.16 -4.51 5.41
C LYS A 107 12.08 -4.03 6.54
N ASN A 108 11.85 -2.81 7.06
CA ASN A 108 12.63 -2.22 8.15
C ASN A 108 11.76 -1.99 9.39
N PRO A 109 11.25 -3.06 10.05
CA PRO A 109 10.24 -2.95 11.10
C PRO A 109 10.70 -2.15 12.34
N LYS A 110 12.01 -2.04 12.59
CA LYS A 110 12.54 -1.26 13.73
C LYS A 110 12.50 0.26 13.50
N ALA A 111 12.42 0.70 12.24
CA ALA A 111 12.43 2.12 11.90
C ALA A 111 11.05 2.79 12.10
N PHE A 112 9.97 1.99 12.12
CA PHE A 112 8.61 2.49 12.13
C PHE A 112 7.82 2.02 13.34
N LYS A 113 6.97 2.91 13.86
CA LYS A 113 6.02 2.57 14.93
C LYS A 113 5.07 1.46 14.47
N PRO A 114 4.59 0.59 15.38
CA PRO A 114 3.67 -0.49 15.02
C PRO A 114 2.40 -0.03 14.28
N VAL A 115 1.80 1.10 14.70
CA VAL A 115 0.67 1.76 14.01
C VAL A 115 0.98 2.04 12.53
N VAL A 116 2.19 2.53 12.24
CA VAL A 116 2.62 2.91 10.89
C VAL A 116 2.83 1.66 10.04
N GLN A 117 3.44 0.61 10.60
CA GLN A 117 3.56 -0.68 9.92
C GLN A 117 2.18 -1.24 9.56
N ASN A 118 1.22 -1.19 10.49
CA ASN A 118 -0.14 -1.62 10.21
C ASN A 118 -0.80 -0.79 9.10
N THR A 119 -0.52 0.51 9.03
CA THR A 119 -1.04 1.40 7.98
C THR A 119 -0.53 0.97 6.61
N TYR A 120 0.78 0.75 6.45
CA TYR A 120 1.35 0.26 5.20
C TYR A 120 0.91 -1.18 4.86
N ALA A 121 0.71 -2.03 5.86
CA ALA A 121 0.19 -3.38 5.63
C ALA A 121 -1.24 -3.35 5.07
N ILE A 122 -2.13 -2.55 5.66
CA ILE A 122 -3.51 -2.34 5.17
C ILE A 122 -3.49 -1.75 3.75
N PHE A 123 -2.61 -0.77 3.50
CA PHE A 123 -2.40 -0.21 2.17
C PHE A 123 -2.12 -1.31 1.13
N LEU A 124 -1.11 -2.17 1.36
CA LEU A 124 -0.75 -3.23 0.43
C LEU A 124 -1.86 -4.29 0.27
N GLU A 125 -2.59 -4.59 1.34
CA GLU A 125 -3.73 -5.52 1.29
C GLU A 125 -4.86 -5.01 0.40
N ASN A 126 -5.20 -3.73 0.55
CA ASN A 126 -6.24 -3.10 -0.27
C ASN A 126 -5.81 -2.99 -1.73
N VAL A 127 -4.53 -2.70 -2.01
CA VAL A 127 -3.98 -2.73 -3.39
C VAL A 127 -4.11 -4.13 -3.99
N VAL A 128 -3.75 -5.18 -3.25
CA VAL A 128 -3.89 -6.56 -3.72
C VAL A 128 -5.36 -6.92 -3.97
N ALA A 129 -6.27 -6.49 -3.10
CA ALA A 129 -7.70 -6.73 -3.25
C ALA A 129 -8.28 -6.05 -4.50
N ASP A 130 -7.93 -4.79 -4.73
CA ASP A 130 -8.38 -4.00 -5.87
C ASP A 130 -7.80 -4.49 -7.21
N PHE A 131 -6.54 -4.94 -7.20
CA PHE A 131 -5.86 -5.43 -8.41
C PHE A 131 -6.17 -6.89 -8.73
N LYS A 132 -6.73 -7.65 -7.77
CA LYS A 132 -7.06 -9.08 -7.93
C LYS A 132 -7.88 -9.39 -9.20
N PRO A 133 -8.95 -8.65 -9.55
CA PRO A 133 -9.74 -8.94 -10.75
C PRO A 133 -8.95 -8.81 -12.06
N PHE A 134 -7.83 -8.06 -12.04
CA PHE A 134 -6.99 -7.81 -13.21
C PHE A 134 -5.76 -8.72 -13.26
N ALA A 135 -5.54 -9.55 -12.25
CA ALA A 135 -4.36 -10.41 -12.13
C ALA A 135 -4.27 -11.51 -13.21
N GLU A 136 -5.40 -11.89 -13.83
CA GLU A 136 -5.43 -12.86 -14.92
C GLU A 136 -4.75 -12.37 -16.19
N LYS A 137 -4.76 -11.05 -16.42
CA LYS A 137 -4.14 -10.44 -17.60
C LYS A 137 -2.69 -10.09 -17.30
N GLU A 138 -1.81 -10.33 -18.26
CA GLU A 138 -0.46 -9.76 -18.21
C GLU A 138 -0.59 -8.23 -18.31
N GLY A 139 -0.24 -7.52 -17.25
CA GLY A 139 -0.52 -6.09 -17.10
C GLY A 139 0.22 -5.47 -15.91
N HIS A 140 0.00 -4.16 -15.69
CA HIS A 140 0.60 -3.43 -14.59
C HIS A 140 0.21 -4.03 -13.23
N GLU A 141 -1.07 -4.33 -13.06
CA GLU A 141 -1.66 -4.85 -11.83
C GLU A 141 -1.03 -6.19 -11.42
N ARG A 142 -0.86 -7.11 -12.36
CA ARG A 142 -0.20 -8.41 -12.12
C ARG A 142 1.27 -8.23 -11.68
N ARG A 143 2.00 -7.28 -12.30
CA ARG A 143 3.39 -6.96 -11.90
C ARG A 143 3.46 -6.40 -10.48
N VAL A 144 2.52 -5.53 -10.10
CA VAL A 144 2.43 -4.97 -8.75
C VAL A 144 2.15 -6.07 -7.73
N ILE A 145 1.16 -6.95 -7.97
CA ILE A 145 0.88 -8.08 -7.08
C ILE A 145 2.10 -9.00 -6.94
N LYS A 146 2.77 -9.31 -8.04
CA LYS A 146 4.01 -10.10 -8.02
C LYS A 146 5.10 -9.45 -7.18
N THR A 147 5.29 -8.15 -7.32
CA THR A 147 6.26 -7.38 -6.53
C THR A 147 5.97 -7.46 -5.03
N ILE A 148 4.69 -7.37 -4.64
CA ILE A 148 4.26 -7.51 -3.24
C ILE A 148 4.48 -8.94 -2.72
N ALA A 149 4.17 -9.95 -3.53
CA ALA A 149 4.40 -11.35 -3.20
C ALA A 149 5.90 -11.66 -2.99
N ASP A 150 6.74 -11.22 -3.92
CA ASP A 150 8.19 -11.46 -3.91
C ASP A 150 8.92 -10.69 -2.79
N ALA A 151 8.28 -9.64 -2.25
CA ALA A 151 8.85 -8.83 -1.18
C ALA A 151 9.02 -9.57 0.16
N LYS A 152 8.32 -10.69 0.39
CA LYS A 152 8.36 -11.51 1.62
C LYS A 152 8.29 -10.65 2.89
N ILE A 153 7.21 -9.88 2.99
CA ILE A 153 7.02 -8.92 4.06
C ILE A 153 6.75 -9.64 5.38
N GLU A 154 7.58 -9.36 6.38
CA GLU A 154 7.40 -9.83 7.75
C GLU A 154 7.08 -8.65 8.67
N MET A 155 5.94 -8.71 9.36
CA MET A 155 5.54 -7.69 10.32
C MET A 155 6.18 -7.95 11.69
N SER A 156 6.51 -6.88 12.41
CA SER A 156 6.95 -7.01 13.80
C SER A 156 5.87 -7.63 14.70
N LYS A 157 6.30 -8.32 15.77
CA LYS A 157 5.36 -8.92 16.74
C LYS A 157 4.48 -7.85 17.39
N GLU A 158 5.04 -6.67 17.60
CA GLU A 158 4.35 -5.51 18.15
C GLU A 158 3.26 -5.01 17.20
N ALA A 159 3.53 -4.92 15.88
CA ALA A 159 2.53 -4.54 14.89
C ALA A 159 1.41 -5.58 14.78
N ILE A 160 1.75 -6.87 14.78
CA ILE A 160 0.78 -7.97 14.78
C ILE A 160 -0.12 -7.89 16.02
N ASN A 161 0.48 -7.69 17.20
CA ASN A 161 -0.29 -7.56 18.45
C ASN A 161 -1.17 -6.31 18.43
N GLU A 162 -0.66 -5.17 17.99
CA GLU A 162 -1.46 -3.94 17.90
C GLU A 162 -2.66 -4.12 16.96
N ARG A 163 -2.44 -4.76 15.81
CA ARG A 163 -3.50 -5.03 14.86
C ARG A 163 -4.56 -5.95 15.48
N LYS A 164 -4.13 -7.06 16.08
CA LYS A 164 -5.00 -8.01 16.77
C LYS A 164 -5.83 -7.36 17.87
N LEU A 165 -5.25 -6.44 18.64
CA LEU A 165 -5.97 -5.72 19.69
C LEU A 165 -7.08 -4.82 19.14
N ARG A 166 -6.91 -4.26 17.93
CA ARG A 166 -7.88 -3.34 17.34
C ARG A 166 -8.92 -4.02 16.46
N THR A 167 -8.51 -5.00 15.67
CA THR A 167 -9.39 -5.65 14.68
C THR A 167 -9.93 -6.99 15.16
N MET A 168 -9.40 -7.53 16.28
CA MET A 168 -9.75 -8.86 16.83
C MET A 168 -9.56 -10.02 15.84
N SER A 169 -8.84 -9.79 14.74
CA SER A 169 -8.63 -10.73 13.65
C SER A 169 -7.13 -11.02 13.46
N VAL A 170 -6.82 -12.27 13.11
CA VAL A 170 -5.47 -12.65 12.70
C VAL A 170 -5.36 -12.40 11.19
N HIS A 171 -4.68 -11.32 10.82
CA HIS A 171 -4.44 -11.01 9.42
C HIS A 171 -3.21 -11.77 8.91
N LYS A 172 -3.32 -12.25 7.67
CA LYS A 172 -2.20 -12.82 6.91
C LYS A 172 -1.30 -11.68 6.44
N SER A 173 -0.02 -11.97 6.20
CA SER A 173 0.87 -10.93 5.67
C SER A 173 0.42 -10.49 4.26
N PRO A 174 0.69 -9.23 3.85
CA PRO A 174 0.35 -8.77 2.50
C PRO A 174 0.99 -9.63 1.40
N SER A 175 2.22 -10.11 1.62
CA SER A 175 2.90 -11.02 0.69
C SER A 175 2.20 -12.37 0.57
N GLU A 176 1.73 -12.97 1.68
CA GLU A 176 0.96 -14.22 1.61
C GLU A 176 -0.36 -14.07 0.85
N LEU A 177 -1.02 -12.92 1.01
CA LEU A 177 -2.24 -12.60 0.28
C LEU A 177 -1.96 -12.47 -1.22
N ALA A 178 -0.92 -11.73 -1.59
CA ALA A 178 -0.50 -11.59 -2.97
C ALA A 178 -0.10 -12.93 -3.61
N SER A 179 0.68 -13.77 -2.89
CA SER A 179 1.04 -15.11 -3.36
C SER A 179 -0.17 -16.01 -3.58
N ARG A 180 -1.20 -15.92 -2.70
CA ARG A 180 -2.44 -16.68 -2.89
C ARG A 180 -3.14 -16.26 -4.19
N VAL A 181 -3.29 -14.95 -4.42
CA VAL A 181 -3.92 -14.43 -5.64
C VAL A 181 -3.22 -14.97 -6.89
N LEU A 182 -1.89 -14.91 -6.95
CA LEU A 182 -1.12 -15.44 -8.08
C LEU A 182 -1.29 -16.96 -8.24
N SER A 183 -1.37 -17.71 -7.13
CA SER A 183 -1.58 -19.16 -7.18
C SER A 183 -2.98 -19.53 -7.67
N ASP A 184 -4.00 -18.74 -7.32
CA ASP A 184 -5.39 -18.95 -7.75
C ASP A 184 -5.51 -18.68 -9.26
N VAL A 185 -4.90 -17.60 -9.75
CA VAL A 185 -4.80 -17.29 -11.19
C VAL A 185 -4.10 -18.40 -11.96
N ALA A 186 -2.95 -18.88 -11.47
CA ALA A 186 -2.22 -19.96 -12.14
C ALA A 186 -3.03 -21.27 -12.23
N LYS A 187 -3.83 -21.58 -11.21
CA LYS A 187 -4.76 -22.72 -11.24
C LYS A 187 -5.87 -22.52 -12.27
N ALA A 188 -6.50 -21.34 -12.29
CA ALA A 188 -7.54 -21.01 -13.25
C ALA A 188 -7.03 -21.07 -14.71
N GLU A 189 -5.84 -20.54 -14.98
CA GLU A 189 -5.18 -20.64 -16.29
C GLU A 189 -4.91 -22.09 -16.70
N ALA A 190 -4.46 -22.94 -15.76
CA ALA A 190 -4.20 -24.35 -16.03
C ALA A 190 -5.49 -25.14 -16.31
N GLU A 191 -6.58 -24.84 -15.60
CA GLU A 191 -7.89 -25.45 -15.82
C GLU A 191 -8.50 -25.03 -17.16
N ALA A 192 -8.37 -23.74 -17.52
CA ALA A 192 -8.81 -23.23 -18.82
C ALA A 192 -8.08 -23.90 -19.98
N LYS A 193 -6.74 -24.05 -19.90
CA LYS A 193 -5.95 -24.74 -20.93
C LYS A 193 -6.34 -26.20 -21.10
N LYS A 194 -6.57 -26.92 -19.99
CA LYS A 194 -7.05 -28.32 -20.03
C LYS A 194 -8.42 -28.42 -20.70
N ALA A 195 -9.35 -27.51 -20.38
CA ALA A 195 -10.68 -27.49 -20.98
C ALA A 195 -10.62 -27.23 -22.50
N GLU A 196 -9.73 -26.35 -22.97
CA GLU A 196 -9.51 -26.11 -24.40
C GLU A 196 -8.93 -27.32 -25.13
N GLU A 197 -7.97 -28.02 -24.52
CA GLU A 197 -7.37 -29.24 -25.09
C GLU A 197 -8.39 -30.38 -25.22
N ASP A 198 -9.24 -30.57 -24.19
CA ASP A 198 -10.28 -31.59 -24.21
C ASP A 198 -11.40 -31.26 -25.20
N ALA A 199 -11.71 -29.98 -25.40
CA ALA A 199 -12.65 -29.52 -26.43
C ALA A 199 -12.11 -29.75 -27.86
N LYS A 200 -10.79 -29.61 -28.07
CA LYS A 200 -10.14 -29.89 -29.36
C LYS A 200 -10.07 -31.38 -29.68
N LYS A 201 -9.93 -32.26 -28.68
CA LYS A 201 -9.91 -33.73 -28.87
C LYS A 201 -11.28 -34.33 -29.19
N LYS A 202 -12.38 -33.61 -28.93
CA LYS A 202 -13.76 -34.05 -29.19
C LYS A 202 -14.32 -33.57 -30.54
N LYS A 203 -13.57 -32.73 -31.27
CA LYS A 203 -13.90 -32.29 -32.64
C LYS A 203 -13.09 -33.09 -33.64
#